data_AF-A0A7S0BDX1-F1
#
_entry.id   AF-A0A7S0BDX1-F1
#
_cell.length_a   1.000
_cell.length_b   1.000
_cell.length_c   1.000
_cell.angle_alpha   90.00
_cell.angle_beta   90.00
_cell.angle_gamma   90.00
#
_symmetry.space_group_name_H-M   'P 1'
#
loop_
_entity.id
_entity.type
_entity.pdbx_description
1 polymer ?
#
loop_
_entity_poly.entity_id
_entity_poly.type
_entity_poly.pdbx_seq_one_letter_code
_entity_poly.pdbx_strand_id
1 'polypeptide(L)'
;RLAPLVRILLVHRGANVLPSFGVDLQRAARETLAAQGIELLTSTQVAGVGVDSLTLRPREGGEETTLPCGVCVWSAGQRSQDIVDSLRGQLPEQRGTPGGGGGGGGG
;
A
#
# COMPACT_ATOMS: atom_id res chain seq x y z
N ARG A 1 -23.66 8.96 17.31
CA ARG A 1 -23.46 8.62 15.88
C ARG A 1 -22.73 9.79 15.24
N LEU A 2 -21.46 9.65 14.86
CA LEU A 2 -20.66 10.70 14.17
C LEU A 2 -21.07 10.87 12.68
N ALA A 3 -21.90 9.96 12.18
CA ALA A 3 -22.05 9.62 10.77
C ALA A 3 -22.49 10.72 9.78
N PRO A 4 -23.35 11.72 10.09
CA PRO A 4 -23.71 12.71 9.05
C PRO A 4 -22.64 13.76 8.79
N LEU A 5 -21.65 13.91 9.69
CA LEU A 5 -20.65 14.99 9.61
C LEU A 5 -19.23 14.50 9.30
N VAL A 6 -19.02 13.18 9.22
CA VAL A 6 -17.70 12.59 9.00
C VAL A 6 -17.66 11.87 7.67
N ARG A 7 -16.65 12.21 6.85
CA ARG A 7 -16.31 11.52 5.61
C ARG A 7 -15.03 10.71 5.83
N ILE A 8 -15.06 9.42 5.46
CA ILE A 8 -13.91 8.52 5.57
C ILE A 8 -13.42 8.16 4.17
N LEU A 9 -12.16 8.44 3.90
CA LEU A 9 -11.48 8.09 2.66
C LEU A 9 -10.47 6.97 2.92
N LEU A 10 -10.56 5.88 2.15
CA LEU A 10 -9.51 4.86 2.09
C LEU A 10 -8.78 4.98 0.75
N VAL A 11 -7.53 5.40 0.80
CA VAL A 11 -6.71 5.62 -0.40
C VAL A 11 -5.79 4.41 -0.62
N HIS A 12 -5.78 3.89 -1.85
CA HIS A 12 -4.95 2.76 -2.23
C HIS A 12 -4.33 2.95 -3.61
N ARG A 13 -3.00 2.75 -3.70
CA ARG A 13 -2.26 2.91 -4.96
C ARG A 13 -2.57 1.79 -5.97
N GLY A 14 -2.86 0.58 -5.50
CA GLY A 14 -3.23 -0.54 -6.37
C GLY A 14 -4.63 -0.39 -6.97
N ALA A 15 -4.92 -1.21 -7.98
CA ALA A 15 -6.25 -1.25 -8.60
C ALA A 15 -7.32 -1.84 -7.68
N ASN A 16 -6.92 -2.78 -6.80
CA ASN A 16 -7.80 -3.47 -5.86
C ASN A 16 -7.20 -3.45 -4.46
N VAL A 17 -8.07 -3.40 -3.44
CA VAL A 17 -7.68 -3.65 -2.05
C VAL A 17 -7.42 -5.14 -1.82
N LEU A 18 -6.62 -5.46 -0.81
CA LEU A 18 -6.29 -6.84 -0.44
C LEU A 18 -5.79 -7.68 -1.64
N PRO A 19 -4.79 -7.19 -2.42
CA PRO A 19 -4.39 -7.82 -3.69
C PRO A 19 -3.83 -9.25 -3.53
N SER A 20 -3.43 -9.63 -2.32
CA SER A 20 -2.98 -10.99 -2.00
C SER A 20 -4.11 -12.02 -1.89
N PHE A 21 -5.37 -11.59 -1.91
CA PHE A 21 -6.55 -12.45 -1.80
C PHE A 21 -7.21 -12.68 -3.17
N GLY A 22 -8.04 -13.71 -3.29
CA GLY A 22 -8.82 -13.98 -4.51
C GLY A 22 -9.84 -12.90 -4.84
N VAL A 23 -10.25 -12.81 -6.11
CA VAL A 23 -11.13 -11.75 -6.65
C VAL A 23 -12.45 -11.65 -5.89
N ASP A 24 -13.03 -12.77 -5.46
CA ASP A 24 -14.28 -12.76 -4.69
C ASP A 24 -14.15 -12.07 -3.34
N LEU A 25 -13.03 -12.29 -2.64
CA LEU A 25 -12.75 -11.64 -1.36
C LEU A 25 -12.43 -10.15 -1.55
N GLN A 26 -11.74 -9.79 -2.62
CA GLN A 26 -11.48 -8.38 -2.97
C GLN A 26 -12.80 -7.64 -3.23
N ARG A 27 -13.73 -8.27 -3.96
CA ARG A 27 -15.07 -7.74 -4.21
C ARG A 27 -15.88 -7.60 -2.92
N ALA A 28 -15.94 -8.65 -2.10
CA ALA A 28 -16.65 -8.63 -0.83
C ALA A 28 -16.11 -7.53 0.11
N ALA A 29 -14.80 -7.32 0.15
CA ALA A 29 -14.19 -6.23 0.91
C ALA A 29 -14.63 -4.85 0.40
N ARG A 30 -14.63 -4.63 -0.92
CA ARG A 30 -15.10 -3.37 -1.53
C ARG A 30 -16.57 -3.09 -1.19
N GLU A 31 -17.43 -4.09 -1.32
CA GLU A 31 -18.86 -3.98 -1.01
C GLU A 31 -19.08 -3.66 0.48
N THR A 32 -18.34 -4.34 1.37
CA THR A 32 -18.40 -4.12 2.82
C THR A 32 -17.98 -2.70 3.20
N LEU A 33 -16.86 -2.21 2.65
CA LEU A 33 -16.38 -0.85 2.89
C LEU A 33 -17.41 0.19 2.41
N ALA A 34 -17.95 0.00 1.22
CA ALA A 34 -18.97 0.90 0.67
C ALA A 34 -20.25 0.91 1.52
N ALA A 35 -20.72 -0.24 1.98
CA ALA A 35 -21.89 -0.35 2.87
C ALA A 35 -21.70 0.36 4.21
N GLN A 36 -20.44 0.56 4.64
CA GLN A 36 -20.09 1.31 5.84
C GLN A 36 -19.91 2.83 5.59
N GLY A 37 -20.11 3.29 4.36
CA GLY A 37 -19.94 4.71 3.99
C GLY A 37 -18.49 5.13 3.79
N ILE A 38 -17.57 4.17 3.59
CA ILE A 38 -16.16 4.45 3.30
C ILE A 38 -16.01 4.67 1.79
N GLU A 39 -15.48 5.83 1.43
CA GLU A 39 -15.12 6.14 0.04
C GLU A 39 -13.76 5.50 -0.28
N LEU A 40 -13.77 4.51 -1.17
CA LEU A 40 -12.58 3.80 -1.60
C LEU A 40 -11.99 4.44 -2.85
N LEU A 41 -10.78 5.00 -2.73
CA LEU A 41 -10.03 5.60 -3.83
C LEU A 41 -8.86 4.69 -4.23
N THR A 42 -9.09 3.80 -5.19
CA THR A 42 -8.05 2.95 -5.79
C THR A 42 -7.31 3.68 -6.90
N SER A 43 -6.20 3.10 -7.39
CA SER A 43 -5.35 3.70 -8.42
C SER A 43 -4.94 5.14 -8.10
N THR A 44 -4.86 5.46 -6.80
CA THR A 44 -4.65 6.81 -6.28
C THR A 44 -3.56 6.74 -5.21
N GLN A 45 -2.65 7.70 -5.20
CA GLN A 45 -1.59 7.80 -4.20
C GLN A 45 -1.63 9.14 -3.49
N VAL A 46 -1.18 9.16 -2.25
CA VAL A 46 -0.95 10.41 -1.52
C VAL A 46 0.34 11.04 -2.05
N ALA A 47 0.25 12.29 -2.49
CA ALA A 47 1.38 13.10 -2.93
C ALA A 47 1.91 13.99 -1.80
N GLY A 48 1.06 14.37 -0.85
CA GLY A 48 1.44 15.19 0.31
C GLY A 48 0.42 15.13 1.44
N VAL A 49 0.90 15.33 2.66
CA VAL A 49 0.08 15.48 3.87
C VAL A 49 0.42 16.83 4.49
N GLY A 50 -0.56 17.72 4.56
CA GLY A 50 -0.46 19.02 5.22
C GLY A 50 -0.97 18.97 6.66
N VAL A 51 -1.05 20.14 7.30
CA VAL A 51 -1.58 20.27 8.67
C VAL A 51 -3.07 19.93 8.74
N ASP A 52 -3.84 20.37 7.74
CA ASP A 52 -5.30 20.24 7.66
C ASP A 52 -5.77 19.72 6.28
N SER A 53 -4.85 19.16 5.50
CA SER A 53 -5.09 18.80 4.10
C SER A 53 -4.34 17.55 3.67
N LEU A 54 -4.87 16.90 2.63
CA LEU A 54 -4.31 15.72 2.00
C LEU A 54 -4.29 15.94 0.48
N THR A 55 -3.12 15.85 -0.13
CA THR A 55 -2.96 15.94 -1.59
C THR A 55 -2.88 14.55 -2.18
N LEU A 56 -3.76 14.26 -3.15
CA LEU A 56 -3.87 13.00 -3.86
C LEU A 56 -3.46 13.18 -5.31
N ARG A 57 -2.90 12.13 -5.90
CA ARG A 57 -2.57 12.07 -7.33
C ARG A 57 -3.00 10.73 -7.91
N PRO A 58 -3.52 10.69 -9.15
CA PRO A 58 -3.71 9.44 -9.88
C PRO A 58 -2.39 8.67 -10.01
N ARG A 59 -2.46 7.34 -9.94
CA ARG A 59 -1.27 6.48 -10.08
C ARG A 59 -0.63 6.60 -11.45
N GLU A 60 -1.43 6.75 -12.50
CA GLU A 60 -0.97 6.82 -13.90
C GLU A 60 -0.36 8.18 -14.27
N GLY A 61 -0.31 9.12 -13.31
CA GLY A 61 -0.01 10.51 -13.57
C GLY A 61 -1.28 11.30 -13.87
N GLY A 62 -1.24 12.60 -13.66
CA GLY A 62 -2.41 13.47 -13.78
C GLY A 62 -2.38 14.60 -12.77
N GLU A 63 -3.46 15.39 -12.77
CA GLU A 63 -3.63 16.54 -11.88
C GLU A 63 -3.73 16.10 -10.42
N GLU A 64 -3.06 16.83 -9.54
CA GLU A 64 -3.15 16.62 -8.10
C GLU A 64 -4.40 17.30 -7.54
N THR A 65 -5.08 16.62 -6.63
CA THR A 65 -6.27 17.15 -5.94
C THR A 65 -5.99 17.24 -4.46
N THR A 66 -6.22 18.41 -3.87
CA THR A 66 -6.08 18.62 -2.43
C THR A 66 -7.44 18.63 -1.76
N LEU A 67 -7.58 17.87 -0.68
CA LEU A 67 -8.80 17.73 0.09
C LEU A 67 -8.56 18.15 1.55
N PRO A 68 -9.53 18.76 2.24
CA PRO A 68 -9.43 18.98 3.68
C PRO A 68 -9.40 17.65 4.42
N CYS A 69 -8.51 17.51 5.40
CA CYS A 69 -8.30 16.30 6.18
C CYS A 69 -7.98 16.66 7.64
N GLY A 70 -8.88 16.34 8.56
CA GLY A 70 -8.66 16.57 9.99
C GLY A 70 -7.83 15.47 10.67
N VAL A 71 -7.83 14.25 10.12
CA VAL A 71 -7.10 13.10 10.67
C VAL A 71 -6.58 12.24 9.52
N CYS A 72 -5.25 12.06 9.47
CA CYS A 72 -4.59 11.15 8.54
C CYS A 72 -4.03 9.94 9.31
N VAL A 73 -4.44 8.73 8.91
CA VAL A 73 -3.87 7.48 9.41
C VAL A 73 -3.04 6.86 8.29
N TRP A 74 -1.73 6.77 8.48
CA TRP A 74 -0.80 6.21 7.50
C TRP A 74 -0.48 4.74 7.82
N SER A 75 -1.05 3.83 7.04
CA SER A 75 -0.86 2.37 7.20
C SER A 75 -0.19 1.71 5.99
N ALA A 76 0.42 2.52 5.10
CA ALA A 76 0.99 2.04 3.85
C ALA A 76 2.53 2.08 3.86
N GLY A 77 3.13 1.08 3.23
CA GLY A 77 4.59 1.02 3.06
C GLY A 77 5.30 0.59 4.33
N GLN A 78 6.31 -0.25 4.15
CA GLN A 78 7.27 -0.59 5.18
C GLN A 78 8.65 -0.36 4.59
N ARG A 79 9.57 0.14 5.41
CA ARG A 79 10.98 0.31 5.04
C ARG A 79 11.83 -0.55 5.97
N SER A 80 12.97 -1.01 5.47
CA SER A 80 14.07 -1.49 6.32
C SER A 80 14.47 -0.40 7.32
N GLN A 81 14.95 -0.85 8.48
CA GLN A 81 15.53 0.04 9.48
C GLN A 81 16.90 0.56 8.99
N ASP A 82 17.29 1.76 9.40
CA ASP A 82 18.53 2.41 8.94
C ASP A 82 19.78 1.56 9.20
N ILE A 83 19.81 0.82 10.31
CA ILE A 83 20.92 -0.09 10.62
C ILE A 83 21.05 -1.23 9.60
N VAL A 84 19.94 -1.75 9.09
CA VAL A 84 19.93 -2.81 8.08
C VAL A 84 20.46 -2.25 6.76
N ASP A 85 20.04 -1.03 6.39
CA ASP A 85 20.53 -0.35 5.19
C ASP A 85 22.04 -0.06 5.30
N SER A 86 22.49 0.42 6.46
CA SER A 86 23.91 0.71 6.73
C SER A 86 24.80 -0.54 6.69
N LEU A 87 24.36 -1.63 7.31
CA LEU A 87 25.09 -2.90 7.29
C LEU A 87 25.15 -3.46 5.87
N ARG A 88 24.05 -3.40 5.11
CA ARG A 88 24.02 -3.85 3.72
C ARG A 88 25.05 -3.12 2.85
N GLY A 89 25.26 -1.83 3.07
CA GLY A 89 26.27 -1.05 2.34
C GLY A 89 27.72 -1.43 2.66
N GLN A 90 27.96 -2.12 3.78
CA GLN A 90 29.30 -2.50 4.25
C GLN A 90 29.61 -3.98 4.00
N LEU A 91 28.60 -4.80 3.73
CA LEU A 91 28.78 -6.23 3.46
C LEU A 91 29.22 -6.45 2.01
N PRO A 92 30.25 -7.27 1.74
CA PRO A 92 30.57 -7.68 0.39
C PRO A 92 29.37 -8.44 -0.20
N GLU A 93 29.05 -8.21 -1.48
CA GLU A 93 27.97 -8.92 -2.16
C GLU A 93 28.20 -10.43 -2.07
N GLN A 94 27.41 -11.11 -1.25
CA GLN A 94 27.36 -12.56 -1.27
C GLN A 94 26.68 -12.97 -2.58
N ARG A 95 27.49 -13.29 -3.60
CA ARG A 95 27.00 -13.99 -4.79
C ARG A 95 26.33 -15.27 -4.31
N GLY A 96 25.00 -15.32 -4.41
CA GLY A 96 24.24 -16.50 -4.03
C GLY A 96 24.78 -17.71 -4.78
N THR A 97 25.27 -18.71 -4.04
CA THR A 97 25.38 -20.06 -4.60
C THR A 97 23.96 -20.45 -5.01
N PRO A 98 23.72 -20.87 -6.28
CA PRO A 98 22.45 -21.48 -6.63
C PRO A 98 22.27 -22.66 -5.67
N GLY A 99 21.19 -22.65 -4.89
CA GLY A 99 20.91 -23.69 -3.92
C GLY A 99 21.04 -25.06 -4.57
N GLY A 100 22.00 -25.84 -4.09
CA GLY A 100 22.18 -27.23 -4.46
C GLY A 100 20.95 -28.04 -4.04
N GLY A 101 20.13 -28.42 -5.02
CA GLY A 101 19.35 -29.65 -4.94
C GLY A 101 20.22 -30.77 -5.46
N GLY A 102 20.89 -31.50 -4.56
CA GLY A 102 21.70 -32.66 -4.89
C GLY A 102 20.90 -33.97 -4.87
N GLY A 103 21.30 -34.88 -5.77
CA GLY A 103 21.03 -36.33 -5.74
C GLY A 103 20.13 -36.80 -6.89
N GLY A 104 20.50 -37.72 -7.78
CA GLY A 104 21.63 -38.64 -7.88
C GLY A 104 21.17 -39.96 -8.53
N GLY A 105 22.01 -40.55 -9.41
CA GLY A 105 21.87 -41.89 -10.00
C GLY A 105 21.27 -41.87 -11.42
N GLY A 106 21.88 -42.42 -12.47
CA GLY A 106 22.92 -43.43 -12.60
C GLY A 106 22.43 -44.45 -13.64
N GLY A 107 23.18 -44.66 -14.72
CA GLY A 107 22.87 -45.63 -15.78
C GLY A 107 22.67 -44.99 -17.15
#